data_AF-A0A290Z8S5-F1
#
_entry.id   AF-A0A290Z8S5-F1
#
_cell.length_a   1.000
_cell.length_b   1.000
_cell.length_c   1.000
_cell.angle_alpha   90.00
_cell.angle_beta   90.00
_cell.angle_gamma   90.00
#
_symmetry.space_group_name_H-M   'P 1'
#
loop_
_entity.id
_entity.type
_entity.pdbx_description
1 polymer ?
#
loop_
_entity_poly.entity_id
_entity_poly.type
_entity_poly.pdbx_seq_one_letter_code
_entity_poly.pdbx_strand_id
1 'polypeptide(L)'
;MCAALLVPATAASAATRSNGFERLPSGARAPFALEPAREHRVRQRVRVNTVADGVANQDGAVEVWFDGRKAGERTGLRFVTNADLVDRACFSSFFGGAAGSFAPQHDSWIWHDDVRCPPCS
;
A
#
# COMPACT_ATOMS: atom_id res chain seq x y z
N MET A 1 -11.59 -28.86 22.30
CA MET A 1 -11.75 -27.66 23.14
C MET A 1 -10.45 -27.43 23.89
N CYS A 2 -9.73 -26.36 23.58
CA CYS A 2 -8.69 -25.80 24.43
C CYS A 2 -8.82 -24.28 24.32
N ALA A 3 -9.26 -23.65 25.40
CA ALA A 3 -9.34 -22.21 25.53
C ALA A 3 -7.98 -21.67 26.00
N ALA A 4 -7.50 -20.61 25.36
CA ALA A 4 -6.46 -19.77 25.92
C ALA A 4 -6.96 -18.31 25.92
N LEU A 5 -7.10 -17.84 27.15
CA LEU A 5 -7.38 -16.52 27.69
C LEU A 5 -7.02 -15.30 26.82
N LEU A 6 -7.95 -14.35 26.79
CA LEU A 6 -7.79 -12.98 26.31
C LEU A 6 -6.64 -12.24 27.02
N VAL A 7 -5.85 -11.48 26.25
CA VAL A 7 -5.15 -10.29 26.75
C VAL A 7 -5.89 -9.07 26.17
N PRO A 8 -6.38 -8.12 27.00
CA PRO A 8 -6.98 -6.90 26.49
C PRO A 8 -5.86 -5.99 25.96
N ALA A 9 -5.85 -5.72 24.65
CA ALA A 9 -5.07 -4.62 24.11
C ALA A 9 -5.78 -3.31 24.45
N THR A 10 -5.49 -2.74 25.62
CA THR A 10 -5.86 -1.37 25.96
C THR A 10 -5.15 -0.40 25.02
N ALA A 11 -5.94 0.47 24.41
CA ALA A 11 -5.56 1.34 23.32
C ALA A 11 -4.72 2.57 23.76
N ALA A 12 -4.01 3.08 22.76
CA ALA A 12 -3.55 4.46 22.58
C ALA A 12 -2.32 4.94 23.37
N SER A 13 -1.20 5.09 22.65
CA SER A 13 -0.37 6.29 22.76
C SER A 13 0.50 6.49 21.52
N ALA A 14 0.54 7.74 21.03
CA ALA A 14 1.33 8.28 19.93
C ALA A 14 0.99 7.84 18.50
N ALA A 15 -0.19 8.27 18.04
CA ALA A 15 -0.36 8.63 16.63
C ALA A 15 0.46 9.90 16.34
N THR A 16 1.77 9.75 16.18
CA THR A 16 2.57 10.78 15.49
C THR A 16 2.11 10.77 14.04
N ARG A 17 1.60 11.91 13.58
CA ARG A 17 1.19 12.14 12.19
C ARG A 17 2.42 12.06 11.28
N SER A 18 2.83 10.87 10.87
CA SER A 18 3.73 10.74 9.72
C SER A 18 2.89 10.86 8.46
N ASN A 19 2.75 12.09 7.98
CA ASN A 19 2.38 12.34 6.60
C ASN A 19 3.52 11.82 5.72
N GLY A 20 3.38 10.63 5.17
CA GLY A 20 4.27 10.20 4.11
C GLY A 20 4.44 8.71 4.05
N PHE A 21 4.40 8.19 2.84
CA PHE A 21 5.30 7.13 2.41
C PHE A 21 6.76 7.56 2.68
N GLU A 22 7.13 7.63 3.95
CA GLU A 22 8.47 7.97 4.40
C GLU A 22 9.28 6.68 4.37
N ARG A 23 10.52 6.77 3.91
CA ARG A 23 11.39 5.61 3.86
C ARG A 23 11.61 5.14 5.30
N LEU A 24 10.96 4.04 5.65
CA LEU A 24 11.21 3.40 6.94
C LEU A 24 12.71 3.08 7.04
N PRO A 25 13.35 3.34 8.19
CA PRO A 25 14.74 2.93 8.40
C PRO A 25 14.86 1.42 8.13
N SER A 26 16.05 0.98 7.69
CA SER A 26 16.31 -0.45 7.52
C SER A 26 15.98 -1.21 8.81
N GLY A 27 15.10 -2.20 8.73
CA GLY A 27 14.63 -2.98 9.89
C GLY A 27 13.41 -2.42 10.64
N ALA A 28 12.92 -1.22 10.30
CA ALA A 28 11.67 -0.74 10.86
C ALA A 28 10.47 -1.54 10.31
N ARG A 29 9.59 -1.98 11.21
CA ARG A 29 8.34 -2.63 10.81
C ARG A 29 7.44 -1.61 10.14
N ALA A 30 6.83 -2.01 9.03
CA ALA A 30 5.70 -1.29 8.49
C ALA A 30 4.64 -1.09 9.59
N PRO A 31 3.87 0.01 9.55
CA PRO A 31 2.82 0.26 10.54
C PRO A 31 1.68 -0.77 10.52
N PHE A 32 1.76 -1.75 9.61
CA PHE A 32 0.90 -2.92 9.51
C PHE A 32 1.76 -4.16 9.18
N ALA A 33 1.32 -5.33 9.65
CA ALA A 33 1.94 -6.61 9.30
C ALA A 33 0.93 -7.47 8.53
N LEU A 34 1.41 -8.18 7.51
CA LEU A 34 0.66 -9.28 6.91
C LEU A 34 0.84 -10.49 7.81
N GLU A 35 -0.25 -10.99 8.36
CA GLU A 35 -0.26 -12.20 9.17
C GLU A 35 -0.57 -13.39 8.26
N PRO A 36 0.27 -14.44 8.22
CA PRO A 36 -0.02 -15.63 7.44
C PRO A 36 -1.40 -16.20 7.79
N ALA A 37 -2.12 -16.67 6.76
CA ALA A 37 -3.47 -17.23 6.88
C ALA A 37 -4.57 -16.27 7.38
N ARG A 38 -4.29 -14.97 7.51
CA ARG A 38 -5.30 -13.95 7.79
C ARG A 38 -5.69 -13.20 6.52
N GLU A 39 -6.98 -12.97 6.34
CA GLU A 39 -7.47 -12.07 5.28
C GLU A 39 -7.15 -10.62 5.65
N HIS A 40 -6.64 -9.86 4.68
CA HIS A 40 -6.36 -8.45 4.81
C HIS A 40 -6.98 -7.67 3.66
N ARG A 41 -7.65 -6.57 3.98
CA ARG A 41 -8.27 -5.70 2.98
C ARG A 41 -7.34 -4.55 2.64
N VAL A 42 -6.88 -4.54 1.39
CA VAL A 42 -6.05 -3.45 0.86
C VAL A 42 -6.86 -2.61 -0.10
N ARG A 43 -6.78 -1.28 0.03
CA ARG A 43 -7.32 -0.32 -0.94
C ARG A 43 -6.25 0.69 -1.29
N GLN A 44 -6.11 0.97 -2.58
CA GLN A 44 -5.26 2.04 -3.09
C GLN A 44 -6.09 3.03 -3.89
N ARG A 45 -5.82 4.33 -3.73
CA ARG A 45 -6.34 5.38 -4.60
C ARG A 45 -5.15 6.09 -5.25
N VAL A 46 -5.25 6.30 -6.56
CA VAL A 46 -4.28 7.08 -7.34
C VAL A 46 -5.02 8.26 -7.96
N ARG A 47 -4.45 9.45 -7.82
CA ARG A 47 -4.85 10.65 -8.55
C ARG A 47 -3.66 11.10 -9.40
N VAL A 48 -3.81 10.99 -10.71
CA VAL A 48 -2.82 11.51 -11.67
C VAL A 48 -2.73 13.03 -11.53
N ASN A 49 -1.54 13.58 -11.71
CA ASN A 49 -1.35 15.03 -11.67
C ASN A 49 -2.03 15.72 -12.85
N THR A 50 -2.35 17.01 -12.70
CA THR A 50 -2.86 17.82 -13.80
C THR A 50 -1.74 18.25 -14.75
N VAL A 51 -2.09 18.42 -16.02
CA VAL A 51 -1.25 19.06 -17.04
C VAL A 51 -2.08 20.16 -17.69
N ALA A 52 -1.66 21.41 -17.54
CA ALA A 52 -2.37 22.59 -18.05
C ALA A 52 -1.38 23.54 -18.72
N ASP A 53 -1.72 24.08 -19.89
CA ASP A 53 -0.88 25.00 -20.67
C ASP A 53 0.55 24.48 -20.92
N GLY A 54 0.68 23.15 -21.12
CA GLY A 54 1.97 22.47 -21.30
C GLY A 54 2.78 22.29 -20.01
N VAL A 55 2.25 22.68 -18.86
CA VAL A 55 2.89 22.57 -17.55
C VAL A 55 2.29 21.40 -16.77
N ALA A 56 3.14 20.45 -16.40
CA ALA A 56 2.77 19.32 -15.56
C ALA A 56 2.96 19.66 -14.08
N ASN A 57 1.83 19.76 -13.37
CA ASN A 57 1.78 20.17 -11.97
C ASN A 57 2.18 19.01 -11.03
N GLN A 58 2.54 19.35 -9.80
CA GLN A 58 2.88 18.39 -8.75
C GLN A 58 1.71 18.22 -7.77
N ASP A 59 0.52 17.94 -8.28
CA ASP A 59 -0.73 17.83 -7.51
C ASP A 59 -1.31 16.41 -7.49
N GLY A 60 -0.57 15.45 -8.05
CA GLY A 60 -0.88 14.03 -7.99
C GLY A 60 -0.73 13.45 -6.57
N ALA A 61 -1.41 12.34 -6.32
CA ALA A 61 -1.38 11.66 -5.03
C ALA A 61 -1.55 10.13 -5.12
N VAL A 62 -0.96 9.42 -4.16
CA VAL A 62 -1.27 8.02 -3.85
C VAL A 62 -1.70 7.92 -2.40
N GLU A 63 -2.78 7.19 -2.14
CA GLU A 63 -3.22 6.83 -0.80
C GLU A 63 -3.44 5.33 -0.68
N VAL A 64 -3.09 4.78 0.47
CA VAL A 64 -3.26 3.36 0.77
C VAL A 64 -3.99 3.20 2.10
N TRP A 65 -4.94 2.28 2.12
CA TRP A 65 -5.62 1.81 3.32
C TRP A 65 -5.38 0.31 3.48
N PHE A 66 -5.14 -0.10 4.73
CA PHE A 66 -4.95 -1.48 5.14
C PHE A 66 -5.92 -1.78 6.28
N ASP A 67 -6.75 -2.80 6.13
CA ASP A 67 -7.82 -3.18 7.08
C ASP A 67 -8.69 -1.98 7.49
N GLY A 68 -9.04 -1.14 6.50
CA GLY A 68 -9.87 0.05 6.67
C GLY A 68 -9.16 1.27 7.26
N ARG A 69 -7.92 1.14 7.74
CA ARG A 69 -7.14 2.23 8.32
C ARG A 69 -6.22 2.87 7.28
N LYS A 70 -6.10 4.19 7.28
CA LYS A 70 -5.16 4.90 6.38
C LYS A 70 -3.73 4.50 6.76
N ALA A 71 -3.06 3.79 5.85
CA ALA A 71 -1.73 3.24 6.05
C ALA A 71 -0.64 4.21 5.57
N GLY A 72 -0.96 5.01 4.56
CA GLY A 72 -0.05 6.03 4.05
C GLY A 72 -0.68 6.91 2.99
N GLU A 73 -0.06 8.06 2.79
CA GLU A 73 -0.38 9.01 1.73
C GLU A 73 0.91 9.64 1.22
N ARG A 74 0.96 9.87 -0.08
CA ARG A 74 1.99 10.68 -0.72
C ARG A 74 1.31 11.64 -1.68
N THR A 75 1.46 12.94 -1.41
CA THR A 75 1.01 14.04 -2.27
C THR A 75 2.22 14.72 -2.92
N GLY A 76 2.00 15.74 -3.74
CA GLY A 76 3.09 16.46 -4.38
C GLY A 76 3.71 15.69 -5.56
N LEU A 77 3.00 14.68 -6.09
CA LEU A 77 3.53 13.78 -7.10
C LEU A 77 3.26 14.31 -8.50
N ARG A 78 4.21 14.04 -9.40
CA ARG A 78 4.05 14.19 -10.85
C ARG A 78 4.32 12.85 -11.51
N PHE A 79 3.25 12.20 -11.98
CA PHE A 79 3.28 10.91 -12.65
C PHE A 79 3.51 11.07 -14.16
N VAL A 80 2.86 12.06 -14.76
CA VAL A 80 2.84 12.26 -16.21
C VAL A 80 3.22 13.69 -16.57
N THR A 81 3.71 13.88 -17.78
CA THR A 81 3.96 15.19 -18.40
C THR A 81 3.07 15.44 -19.62
N ASN A 82 2.12 14.54 -19.87
CA ASN A 82 1.19 14.54 -21.00
C ASN A 82 -0.25 14.33 -20.49
N ALA A 83 -1.20 14.07 -21.38
CA ALA A 83 -2.60 13.88 -21.04
C ALA A 83 -2.97 12.43 -20.64
N ASP A 84 -1.98 11.56 -20.40
CA ASP A 84 -2.25 10.16 -20.05
C ASP A 84 -2.92 10.06 -18.68
N LEU A 85 -3.79 9.05 -18.55
CA LEU A 85 -4.49 8.71 -17.32
C LEU A 85 -4.10 7.30 -16.86
N VAL A 86 -4.66 6.86 -15.74
CA VAL A 86 -4.55 5.45 -15.33
C VAL A 86 -5.27 4.58 -16.36
N ASP A 87 -4.54 3.65 -16.97
CA ASP A 87 -5.06 2.75 -18.01
C ASP A 87 -5.16 1.29 -17.54
N ARG A 88 -4.39 0.91 -16.52
CA ARG A 88 -4.31 -0.47 -16.04
C ARG A 88 -4.10 -0.56 -14.53
N ALA A 89 -4.80 -1.51 -13.92
CA ALA A 89 -4.42 -2.04 -12.61
C ALA A 89 -3.35 -3.13 -12.80
N CYS A 90 -2.13 -2.89 -12.33
CA CYS A 90 -1.07 -3.89 -12.38
C CYS A 90 -1.18 -4.85 -11.21
N PHE A 91 -1.50 -6.11 -11.49
CA PHE A 91 -1.48 -7.18 -10.50
C PHE A 91 -0.14 -7.92 -10.58
N SER A 92 0.67 -7.80 -9.52
CA SER A 92 2.06 -8.24 -9.53
C SER A 92 2.44 -8.78 -8.15
N SER A 93 2.65 -10.09 -8.05
CA SER A 93 3.02 -10.78 -6.81
C SER A 93 4.16 -11.76 -7.09
N PHE A 94 5.34 -11.46 -6.55
CA PHE A 94 6.55 -12.28 -6.69
C PHE A 94 7.54 -11.93 -5.57
N PHE A 95 8.44 -12.87 -5.27
CA PHE A 95 9.62 -12.56 -4.46
C PHE A 95 10.55 -11.65 -5.27
N GLY A 96 10.73 -10.41 -4.80
CA GLY A 96 11.33 -9.31 -5.58
C GLY A 96 12.85 -9.25 -5.54
N GLY A 97 13.41 -8.08 -5.88
CA GLY A 97 14.87 -7.87 -5.93
C GLY A 97 15.54 -8.42 -7.19
N ALA A 98 16.80 -8.04 -7.41
CA ALA A 98 17.56 -8.39 -8.62
C ALA A 98 18.68 -9.42 -8.35
N ALA A 99 18.66 -10.07 -7.18
CA ALA A 99 19.72 -10.97 -6.72
C ALA A 99 19.16 -12.27 -6.15
N GLY A 100 19.95 -13.35 -6.19
CA GLY A 100 19.55 -14.66 -5.67
C GLY A 100 19.20 -14.66 -4.18
N SER A 101 19.67 -13.67 -3.41
CA SER A 101 19.35 -13.52 -1.98
C SER A 101 17.87 -13.27 -1.69
N PHE A 102 17.07 -12.93 -2.70
CA PHE A 102 15.63 -12.74 -2.54
C PHE A 102 14.81 -13.98 -2.92
N ALA A 103 15.46 -15.06 -3.40
CA ALA A 103 14.76 -16.28 -3.75
C ALA A 103 14.11 -16.91 -2.49
N PRO A 104 12.86 -17.37 -2.58
CA PRO A 104 12.20 -18.03 -1.46
C PRO A 104 12.87 -19.37 -1.13
N GLN A 105 12.89 -19.72 0.15
CA GLN A 105 13.41 -21.02 0.61
C GLN A 105 12.38 -22.15 0.48
N HIS A 106 11.12 -21.80 0.33
CA HIS A 106 9.99 -22.72 0.28
C HIS A 106 8.98 -22.28 -0.77
N ASP A 107 8.29 -23.25 -1.35
CA ASP A 107 7.07 -22.97 -2.10
C ASP A 107 6.10 -22.21 -1.19
N SER A 108 5.55 -21.13 -1.73
CA SER A 108 4.73 -20.19 -0.99
C SER A 108 3.53 -19.80 -1.83
N TRP A 109 2.41 -19.57 -1.17
CA TRP A 109 1.14 -19.24 -1.82
C TRP A 109 0.54 -17.98 -1.21
N ILE A 110 -0.12 -17.19 -2.05
CA ILE A 110 -0.94 -16.05 -1.65
C ILE A 110 -2.27 -16.16 -2.38
N TRP A 111 -3.35 -15.91 -1.65
CA TRP A 111 -4.72 -15.92 -2.16
C TRP A 111 -5.19 -14.48 -2.32
N HIS A 112 -5.86 -14.21 -3.44
CA HIS A 112 -6.44 -12.92 -3.73
C HIS A 112 -7.91 -13.13 -4.05
N ASP A 113 -8.76 -12.35 -3.40
CA ASP A 113 -10.20 -12.35 -3.64
C ASP A 113 -10.71 -10.90 -3.68
N ASP A 114 -11.93 -10.72 -4.20
CA ASP A 114 -12.65 -9.46 -4.24
C ASP A 114 -11.88 -8.30 -4.91
N VAL A 115 -11.08 -8.62 -5.93
CA VAL A 115 -10.32 -7.62 -6.69
C VAL A 115 -11.29 -6.76 -7.51
N ARG A 116 -11.33 -5.46 -7.21
CA ARG A 116 -12.20 -4.49 -7.87
C ARG A 116 -11.41 -3.25 -8.25
N CYS A 117 -11.58 -2.82 -9.50
CA CYS A 117 -11.08 -1.53 -9.99
C CYS A 117 -12.30 -0.71 -10.47
N PRO A 118 -12.90 0.12 -9.59
CA PRO A 118 -14.01 0.95 -9.99
C PRO A 118 -13.55 2.01 -11.00
N PRO A 119 -14.42 2.45 -11.92
CA PRO A 119 -14.10 3.54 -12.84
C PRO A 119 -13.74 4.81 -12.08
N CYS A 120 -12.86 5.63 -12.66
CA CYS A 120 -12.55 6.96 -12.15
C CYS A 120 -13.81 7.83 -12.20
N SER A 121 -14.25 8.35 -11.06
CA SER A 121 -15.34 9.32 -10.92
C SER A 121 -14.85 10.75 -11.02
#